data_AF-A0A7V1Q6Y7-F1
#
_entry.id   AF-A0A7V1Q6Y7-F1
#
_cell.length_a   1.000
_cell.length_b   1.000
_cell.length_c   1.000
_cell.angle_alpha   90.00
_cell.angle_beta   90.00
_cell.angle_gamma   90.00
#
_symmetry.space_group_name_H-M   'P 1'
#
loop_
_entity.id
_entity.type
_entity.pdbx_description
1 polymer ?
#
loop_
_entity_poly.entity_id
_entity_poly.type
_entity_poly.pdbx_seq_one_letter_code
_entity_poly.pdbx_strand_id
1 'polypeptide(L)' 'MPVISVDAEYDGQVLIPREPLNLSVGQKVRVTITDVASEKRIESLESALYYFQTHPVRRSLTDEELRREVIYEG' A
#
# COMPACT_ATOMS: atom_id res chain seq x y z
N MET A 1 -29.52 -18.53 -10.06
CA MET A 1 -29.05 -17.18 -9.69
C MET A 1 -27.84 -16.86 -10.56
N PRO A 2 -27.77 -15.69 -11.22
CA PRO A 2 -26.61 -15.32 -12.02
C PRO A 2 -25.41 -15.12 -11.09
N VAL A 3 -24.28 -15.75 -11.42
CA VAL A 3 -23.02 -15.58 -10.69
C VAL A 3 -22.31 -14.39 -11.31
N ILE A 4 -22.12 -13.32 -10.53
CA ILE A 4 -21.43 -12.11 -10.98
C ILE A 4 -19.92 -12.40 -10.95
N SER A 5 -19.26 -12.21 -12.08
CA SER A 5 -17.79 -12.23 -12.16
C SER A 5 -17.25 -10.87 -11.75
N VAL A 6 -16.29 -10.88 -10.83
CA VAL A 6 -15.68 -9.68 -10.26
C VAL A 6 -14.18 -9.73 -10.49
N ASP A 7 -13.65 -8.66 -11.08
CA ASP A 7 -12.21 -8.44 -11.18
C ASP A 7 -11.72 -7.76 -9.90
N ALA A 8 -10.81 -8.43 -9.20
CA ALA A 8 -10.24 -7.96 -7.94
C ALA A 8 -8.72 -8.16 -7.90
N GLU A 9 -8.06 -7.29 -7.16
CA GLU A 9 -6.64 -7.37 -6.84
C GLU A 9 -6.45 -7.92 -5.43
N TYR A 10 -5.43 -8.75 -5.24
CA TYR A 10 -5.08 -9.29 -3.92
C TYR A 10 -3.90 -8.50 -3.34
N ASP A 11 -4.11 -7.82 -2.21
CA ASP A 11 -3.05 -7.03 -1.56
C ASP A 11 -2.10 -7.87 -0.68
N GLY A 12 -2.44 -9.15 -0.46
CA GLY A 12 -1.75 -10.04 0.46
C GLY A 12 -2.58 -10.43 1.69
N GLN A 13 -3.72 -9.77 1.92
CA GLN A 13 -4.63 -10.02 3.04
C GLN A 13 -6.11 -10.02 2.62
N VAL A 14 -6.51 -9.10 1.74
CA VAL A 14 -7.89 -8.94 1.26
C VAL A 14 -7.96 -8.81 -0.27
N LEU A 15 -9.11 -9.19 -0.82
CA LEU A 15 -9.43 -8.98 -2.24
C LEU A 15 -10.12 -7.63 -2.40
N ILE A 16 -9.49 -6.71 -3.13
CA ILE A 16 -9.99 -5.37 -3.39
C ILE A 16 -10.57 -5.33 -4.81
N PRO A 17 -11.88 -5.09 -4.98
CA PRO A 17 -12.47 -5.01 -6.31
C PRO A 17 -11.97 -3.77 -7.04
N ARG A 18 -11.72 -3.89 -8.35
CA ARG A 18 -11.23 -2.77 -9.18
C ARG A 18 -12.27 -1.68 -9.40
N GLU A 19 -13.54 -2.05 -9.36
CA GLU A 19 -14.68 -1.14 -9.49
C GLU A 19 -15.60 -1.27 -8.27
N PRO A 20 -16.34 -0.21 -7.89
CA PRO A 20 -17.30 -0.28 -6.81
C PRO A 20 -18.42 -1.28 -7.14
N LEU A 21 -18.65 -2.23 -6.24
CA LEU A 21 -19.67 -3.26 -6.40
C LEU A 21 -20.82 -3.02 -5.43
N ASN A 22 -22.05 -3.07 -5.93
CA ASN A 22 -23.24 -2.99 -5.11
C ASN A 22 -23.76 -4.41 -4.84
N LEU A 23 -23.21 -5.06 -3.81
CA LEU A 23 -23.49 -6.46 -3.45
C LEU A 23 -24.09 -6.57 -2.06
N SER A 24 -25.01 -7.52 -1.89
CA SER A 24 -25.57 -7.87 -0.59
C SER A 24 -24.61 -8.73 0.21
N VAL A 25 -24.63 -8.61 1.54
CA VAL A 25 -23.86 -9.50 2.43
C VAL A 25 -24.31 -10.95 2.21
N GLY A 26 -23.35 -11.87 2.02
CA GLY A 26 -23.60 -13.29 1.76
C GLY A 26 -23.91 -13.64 0.29
N GLN A 27 -23.90 -12.66 -0.62
CA GLN A 27 -24.06 -12.90 -2.06
C GLN A 27 -22.86 -13.64 -2.63
N LYS A 28 -23.12 -14.71 -3.39
CA LYS A 28 -22.07 -15.50 -4.05
C LYS A 28 -21.55 -14.78 -5.30
N VAL A 29 -20.24 -14.61 -5.39
CA VAL A 29 -19.55 -14.03 -6.55
C VAL A 29 -18.43 -14.96 -7.02
N ARG A 30 -18.07 -14.85 -8.30
CA ARG A 30 -16.89 -15.50 -8.87
C ARG A 30 -15.80 -14.43 -8.98
N VAL A 31 -14.67 -14.64 -8.33
CA VAL A 31 -13.55 -13.69 -8.39
C VAL A 31 -12.54 -14.17 -9.41
N THR A 32 -12.15 -13.30 -10.33
CA THR A 32 -11.01 -13.51 -11.22
C THR A 32 -9.81 -12.81 -10.60
N ILE A 33 -8.88 -13.59 -10.05
CA ILE A 33 -7.65 -13.05 -9.46
C ILE A 33 -6.66 -12.81 -10.60
N THR A 34 -6.31 -11.55 -10.83
CA THR A 34 -5.20 -11.21 -11.72
C THR A 34 -3.97 -11.10 -10.84
N ASP A 35 -3.10 -12.11 -10.89
CA ASP A 35 -1.86 -12.12 -10.12
C ASP A 35 -1.02 -10.91 -10.55
N VAL A 36 -0.78 -9.97 -9.64
CA VAL A 36 0.12 -8.85 -9.92
C VAL A 36 1.51 -9.43 -9.87
N ALA A 37 2.14 -9.57 -11.05
CA ALA A 37 3.46 -10.17 -11.21
C ALA A 37 4.41 -9.69 -10.10
N SER A 38 4.91 -10.65 -9.31
CA SER A 38 5.72 -10.44 -8.11
C SER A 38 6.90 -9.47 -8.33
N GLU A 39 7.37 -9.37 -9.56
CA GLU A 39 8.42 -8.46 -10.03
C GLU A 39 8.15 -6.99 -9.66
N LYS A 40 6.92 -6.48 -9.87
CA LYS A 40 6.61 -5.08 -9.52
C LYS A 40 6.65 -4.82 -8.01
N ARG A 41 6.29 -5.82 -7.21
CA ARG A 41 6.33 -5.72 -5.74
C ARG A 41 7.77 -5.71 -5.24
N ILE A 42 8.63 -6.53 -5.83
CA ILE A 42 10.07 -6.59 -5.53
C ILE A 42 10.74 -5.26 -5.86
N GLU A 43 10.51 -4.69 -7.05
CA GLU A 43 11.07 -3.38 -7.44
C GLU A 43 10.66 -2.25 -6.48
N SER A 44 9.40 -2.25 -6.00
CA SER A 44 8.93 -1.26 -5.02
C SER A 44 9.61 -1.40 -3.66
N LEU A 45 9.93 -2.63 -3.25
CA LEU A 45 10.62 -2.91 -1.99
C LEU A 45 12.11 -2.57 -2.08
N GLU A 46 12.75 -2.89 -3.20
CA GLU A 46 14.15 -2.55 -3.46
C GLU A 46 14.36 -1.03 -3.49
N SER A 47 13.45 -0.28 -4.14
CA SER A 47 13.51 1.19 -4.15
C SER A 47 13.29 1.80 -2.76
N ALA A 48 12.37 1.25 -1.95
CA ALA A 48 12.17 1.68 -0.57
C ALA A 48 13.41 1.40 0.30
N LEU A 49 14.00 0.20 0.19
CA LEU A 49 15.23 -0.15 0.91
C LEU A 49 16.41 0.74 0.50
N TYR A 50 16.58 1.00 -0.79
CA TYR A 50 17.61 1.92 -1.30
C TYR A 50 17.42 3.33 -0.74
N TYR A 51 16.19 3.83 -0.67
CA TYR A 51 15.89 5.13 -0.07
C TYR A 51 16.33 5.19 1.40
N PHE A 52 15.98 4.20 2.23
CA PHE A 52 16.38 4.18 3.64
C PHE A 52 17.89 3.99 3.85
N GLN A 53 18.58 3.28 2.96
CA GLN A 53 20.04 3.15 3.00
C GLN A 53 20.75 4.47 2.66
N THR A 54 20.23 5.19 1.66
CA THR A 54 20.80 6.47 1.19
C THR A 54 20.40 7.66 2.07
N HIS A 55 19.27 7.56 2.78
CA HIS A 55 18.73 8.58 3.67
C HIS A 55 18.58 8.04 5.10
N PRO A 56 19.71 7.76 5.80
CA PRO A 56 19.66 7.26 7.15
C PRO A 56 18.97 8.28 8.06
N VAL A 57 17.81 7.91 8.60
CA VAL A 57 17.06 8.76 9.51
C VAL A 57 17.83 8.85 10.83
N ARG A 58 18.09 10.07 11.33
CA ARG A 58 18.62 10.26 12.69
C ARG A 58 17.61 9.68 13.69
N ARG A 59 18.08 8.84 14.61
CA ARG A 59 17.24 8.09 15.57
C ARG A 59 16.45 8.97 16.55
N SER A 60 16.86 10.21 16.74
CA SER A 60 16.18 11.15 17.61
C SER A 60 16.59 12.57 17.23
N LEU A 61 15.61 13.46 17.17
CA LEU A 61 15.87 14.89 17.27
C LEU A 61 16.27 15.19 18.72
N THR A 62 17.28 16.03 18.89
CA THR A 62 17.62 16.59 20.20
C THR A 62 16.50 17.53 20.67
N ASP A 63 16.39 17.75 21.98
CA ASP A 63 15.44 18.72 22.53
C ASP A 63 15.63 20.13 21.98
N GLU A 64 16.82 20.47 21.47
CA GLU A 64 17.11 21.74 20.80
C GLU A 64 16.53 21.79 19.38
N GLU A 65 16.62 20.70 18.61
CA GLU A 65 16.06 20.58 17.24
C GLU A 65 14.51 20.57 17.25
N LEU A 66 13.88 20.19 18.37
CA LEU A 66 12.43 20.24 18.56
C LEU A 66 11.91 21.64 18.93
N ARG A 67 12.79 22.62 19.20
CA ARG A 67 12.35 23.98 19.55
C ARG A 67 11.84 24.70 18.31
N ARG A 68 10.66 25.30 18.46
CA ARG A 68 9.93 26.06 17.42
C ARG A 68 10.74 27.11 16.67
N GLU A 69 11.82 27.62 17.27
CA GLU A 69 12.67 28.66 16.68
C GLU A 69 13.48 28.14 15.48
N VAL A 70 13.78 26.83 15.42
CA VAL A 70 14.56 26.22 14.33
C VAL A 70 13.70 25.90 13.09
N ILE A 71 12.37 25.79 13.26
CA ILE A 71 11.44 25.30 12.21
C ILE A 71 11.19 26.36 11.11
N TYR A 72 11.54 27.62 11.35
CA TYR A 72 11.30 28.73 10.41
C TYR A 72 12.57 29.25 9.70
N GLU A 73 13.74 28.69 10.00
CA GLU A 73 14.99 29.00 9.30
C GLU A 73 15.40 27.80 8.42
N GLY A 74 14.75 27.67 7.26
CA GLY A 74 15.05 26.64 6.26
C GLY A 74 14.14 26.69 5.05
#